data_AF-K6D2F0-F1
#
_entry.id   AF-K6D2F0-F1
#
_cell.length_a   1.000
_cell.length_b   1.000
_cell.length_c   1.000
_cell.angle_alpha   90.00
_cell.angle_beta   90.00
_cell.angle_gamma   90.00
#
_symmetry.space_group_name_H-M   'P 1'
#
loop_
_entity.id
_entity.type
_entity.pdbx_description
1 polymer ?
#
loop_
_entity_poly.entity_id
_entity_poly.type
_entity_poly.pdbx_seq_one_letter_code
_entity_poly.pdbx_strand_id
1 'polypeptide(L)' 'MKDFHCCATCRHFKVEKKAERMKYHCSRLGFETKTNYKFNCWSPKEHVITLMNTDKSK' A
#
# COMPACT_ATOMS: atom_id res chain seq x y z
N MET A 1 -2.95 -12.67 12.56
CA MET A 1 -3.33 -12.37 11.17
C MET A 1 -2.50 -11.18 10.72
N LYS A 2 -1.72 -11.31 9.64
CA LYS A 2 -0.94 -10.18 9.13
C LYS A 2 -1.91 -9.20 8.46
N ASP A 3 -2.09 -8.03 9.04
CA ASP A 3 -2.81 -6.92 8.41
C ASP A 3 -2.04 -6.45 7.17
N PHE A 4 -2.24 -7.10 6.03
CA PHE A 4 -1.69 -6.64 4.75
C PHE A 4 -2.39 -5.37 4.24
N HIS A 5 -3.44 -4.92 4.92
CA HIS A 5 -4.24 -3.75 4.59
C HIS A 5 -3.51 -2.43 4.92
N CYS A 6 -2.36 -2.20 4.28
CA CYS A 6 -1.57 -0.98 4.42
C CYS A 6 -1.40 -0.29 3.08
N CYS A 7 -1.31 1.04 3.08
CA CYS A 7 -1.09 1.81 1.87
C CYS A 7 0.20 1.39 1.17
N ALA A 8 1.25 1.00 1.91
CA ALA A 8 2.51 0.53 1.35
C ALA A 8 2.39 -0.71 0.43
N THR A 9 1.41 -1.58 0.66
CA THR A 9 1.16 -2.78 -0.16
C THR A 9 0.20 -2.51 -1.32
N CYS A 10 -0.35 -1.29 -1.40
CA CYS A 10 -1.27 -0.88 -2.45
C CYS A 10 -0.53 -0.64 -3.76
N ARG A 11 -1.14 -1.04 -4.88
CA ARG A 11 -0.62 -0.78 -6.23
C ARG A 11 -0.58 0.72 -6.58
N HIS A 12 -1.40 1.53 -5.92
CA HIS A 12 -1.53 2.97 -6.17
C HIS A 12 -0.63 3.85 -5.30
N PHE A 13 0.16 3.24 -4.41
CA PHE A 13 1.08 3.93 -3.54
C PHE A 13 2.28 4.43 -4.33
N LYS A 14 2.50 5.75 -4.31
CA LYS A 14 3.66 6.39 -4.93
C LYS A 14 4.53 7.04 -3.87
N VAL A 15 5.83 6.91 -4.09
CA VAL A 15 6.88 7.52 -3.28
C VAL A 15 7.54 8.59 -4.12
N GLU A 16 7.48 9.82 -3.65
CA GLU A 16 8.17 10.95 -4.24
C GLU A 16 9.34 11.34 -3.34
N LYS A 17 10.56 11.09 -3.80
CA LYS A 17 11.77 11.53 -3.11
C LYS A 17 11.99 13.01 -3.45
N LYS A 18 11.61 13.91 -2.54
CA LYS A 18 12.01 15.33 -2.64
C LYS A 18 13.34 15.55 -1.94
N ALA A 19 14.06 16.59 -2.35
CA ALA A 19 15.40 16.93 -1.85
C ALA A 19 15.46 17.00 -0.31
N GLU A 20 14.39 17.48 0.34
CA GLU A 20 14.33 17.63 1.80
C GLU A 20 13.58 16.49 2.52
N ARG A 21 12.67 15.77 1.84
CA ARG A 21 11.87 14.71 2.49
C ARG A 21 11.28 13.69 1.52
N MET A 22 11.11 12.47 2.02
CA MET A 22 10.26 11.46 1.36
C MET A 22 8.80 11.87 1.52
N LYS A 23 8.10 12.11 0.40
CA LYS A 23 6.65 12.25 0.38
C LYS A 23 6.04 10.96 -0.13
N TYR A 24 4.92 10.57 0.47
CA TYR A 24 4.13 9.44 0.00
C TYR A 24 2.76 9.97 -0.38
N HIS A 25 2.25 9.55 -1.53
CA HIS A 25 0.93 10.00 -1.99
C HIS A 25 0.20 8.86 -2.69
N CYS A 26 -1.12 8.90 -2.63
CA CYS A 26 -1.97 7.92 -3.30
C CYS A 26 -2.34 8.46 -4.68
N SER A 27 -1.97 7.75 -5.76
CA SER A 27 -2.39 8.17 -7.11
C SER A 27 -3.88 8.04 -7.37
N ARG A 28 -4.57 7.21 -6.59
CA ARG A 28 -6.02 7.01 -6.72
C ARG A 28 -6.81 8.14 -6.06
N LEU A 29 -6.42 8.54 -4.86
CA LEU A 29 -7.12 9.57 -4.09
C LEU A 29 -6.56 10.98 -4.35
N GLY A 30 -5.29 11.09 -4.75
CA GLY A 30 -4.61 12.38 -4.96
C GLY A 30 -4.08 13.04 -3.68
N PHE A 31 -4.16 12.38 -2.52
CA PHE A 31 -3.74 12.93 -1.23
C PHE A 31 -2.40 12.36 -0.75
N GLU A 32 -1.68 13.17 0.06
CA GLU A 32 -0.51 12.72 0.83
C GLU A 32 -0.94 11.63 1.82
N THR A 33 -0.30 10.46 1.72
CA THR A 33 -0.56 9.29 2.57
C THR A 33 0.71 8.92 3.35
N LYS A 34 0.64 7.91 4.22
CA LYS A 34 1.81 7.31 4.87
C LYS A 34 1.77 5.80 4.66
N THR A 35 2.93 5.15 4.78
CA THR A 35 3.08 3.69 4.64
C THR A 35 2.16 2.91 5.58
N ASN A 36 1.92 3.44 6.78
CA ASN A 36 1.11 2.81 7.83
C ASN A 36 -0.40 3.14 7.74
N TYR A 37 -0.85 3.90 6.75
CA TYR A 37 -2.27 4.26 6.64
C TYR A 37 -3.07 3.12 6.03
N LYS A 38 -4.30 2.94 6.50
CA LYS A 38 -5.26 1.96 5.97
C LYS A 38 -6.41 2.73 5.33
N PHE A 39 -6.57 2.62 4.02
CA PHE A 39 -7.66 3.27 3.30
C PHE A 39 -8.63 2.24 2.77
N ASN A 40 -9.93 2.53 2.81
CA ASN A 40 -10.94 1.65 2.20
C ASN A 40 -10.75 1.46 0.69
N CYS A 41 -10.01 2.35 0.02
CA CYS A 41 -9.67 2.22 -1.40
C CYS A 41 -8.46 1.28 -1.65
N TRP A 42 -7.99 0.56 -0.63
CA TRP A 42 -6.83 -0.31 -0.70
C TRP A 42 -7.00 -1.36 -1.81
N SER A 43 -5.98 -1.43 -2.67
CA SER A 43 -5.95 -2.31 -3.82
C SER A 43 -4.58 -2.97 -3.85
N PRO A 44 -4.43 -4.17 -3.28
CA PRO A 44 -3.14 -4.86 -3.22
C PRO A 44 -2.60 -5.14 -4.62
N LYS A 45 -1.27 -5.20 -4.73
CA LYS A 45 -0.61 -5.71 -5.95
C LYS A 45 -0.89 -7.20 -6.10
N GLU A 46 -0.84 -7.71 -7.33
CA GLU A 46 -1.07 -9.14 -7.63
C GLU A 46 -0.20 -10.06 -6.78
N HIS A 47 1.10 -9.75 -6.61
CA HIS A 47 1.97 -10.56 -5.75
C HIS A 47 1.47 -10.61 -4.28
N VAL A 48 0.89 -9.53 -3.76
CA VAL A 48 0.35 -9.47 -2.40
C VAL A 48 -0.89 -10.35 -2.30
N ILE A 49 -1.75 -10.31 -3.32
CA ILE A 49 -2.93 -11.19 -3.43
C ILE A 49 -2.48 -12.65 -3.45
N THR A 50 -1.46 -13.00 -4.23
CA THR A 50 -0.89 -14.35 -4.25
C THR A 50 -0.39 -14.75 -2.87
N LEU A 51 0.43 -13.92 -2.21
CA LEU A 51 0.93 -14.19 -0.86
C LEU A 51 -0.20 -14.36 0.17
N MET A 52 -1.25 -13.54 0.09
CA MET A 52 -2.42 -13.66 0.97
C MET A 52 -3.20 -14.95 0.74
N ASN A 53 -3.30 -15.42 -0.49
CA ASN A 53 -3.95 -16.70 -0.80
C ASN A 53 -3.07 -17.90 -0.40
N THR A 54 -1.76 -17.82 -0.59
CA THR A 54 -0.80 -18.87 -0.19
C THR A 54 -0.74 -19.02 1.34
N ASP A 55 -0.82 -17.92 2.09
CA ASP A 55 -0.85 -17.93 3.57
C ASP A 55 -2.08 -18.65 4.13
N LYS A 56 -3.20 -18.70 3.41
CA LYS A 56 -4.42 -19.43 3.84
C LYS A 56 -4.30 -20.96 3.75
N SER A 57 -3.21 -21.50 3.20
CA SER A 57 -3.02 -22.94 3.00
C SER A 57 -2.14 -23.60 4.08
N LYS A 58 -2.00 -23.01 5.27
CA LYS A 58 -1.36 -23.64 6.43
C LYS A 58 -2.32 -23.83 7.59
#